data_AF-A0A521SUK5-F1
#
_entry.id   AF-A0A521SUK5-F1
#
_cell.length_a   1.000
_cell.length_b   1.000
_cell.length_c   1.000
_cell.angle_alpha   90.00
_cell.angle_beta   90.00
_cell.angle_gamma   90.00
#
_symmetry.space_group_name_H-M   'P 1'
#
loop_
_entity.id
_entity.type
_entity.pdbx_description
1 polymer ?
#
loop_
_entity_poly.entity_id
_entity_poly.type
_entity_poly.pdbx_seq_one_letter_code
_entity_poly.pdbx_strand_id
1 'polypeptide(L)'
;MQIGSARRLAIAVSAVAIAASLSASAQAPQSAPSDPLFPYGGQSYRFDASTRALQPLESKKSKKEHGSKEYCYIEGDTSPVVLRSDDTLAFASLLHGSTKDIERFTGIATPVMKLFKLERLFASNENRRYATGQYVPMNGLAYGDPIPNVNPKRPKDLGQLYISRPAAMPPGEYALTLGGMFVVGNCGGPVSAFRIAQ
;
A
#
# COMPACT_ATOMS: atom_id res chain seq x y z
N MET A 1 19.36 -11.79 79.44
CA MET A 1 19.62 -11.10 78.15
C MET A 1 19.16 -12.07 77.07
N GLN A 2 18.20 -11.84 76.18
CA GLN A 2 17.25 -10.78 75.83
C GLN A 2 16.11 -11.51 75.06
N ILE A 3 14.86 -11.03 75.19
CA ILE A 3 13.86 -10.74 74.12
C ILE A 3 13.67 -11.82 73.02
N GLY A 4 12.48 -12.32 72.68
CA GLY A 4 11.15 -11.72 72.77
C GLY A 4 10.10 -12.53 72.01
N SER A 5 8.88 -12.04 72.16
CA SER A 5 7.59 -12.55 71.69
C SER A 5 7.42 -12.51 70.17
N ALA A 6 6.66 -13.46 69.61
CA ALA A 6 5.71 -13.18 68.52
C ALA A 6 4.70 -14.34 68.34
N ARG A 7 3.52 -14.18 68.95
CA ARG A 7 2.27 -14.79 68.46
C ARG A 7 1.98 -14.22 67.06
N ARG A 8 1.67 -15.08 66.09
CA ARG A 8 0.89 -14.66 64.91
C ARG A 8 -0.21 -15.67 64.62
N LEU A 9 -1.44 -15.18 64.82
CA LEU A 9 -2.68 -15.73 64.28
C LEU A 9 -2.54 -15.88 62.76
N ALA A 10 -2.84 -17.07 62.23
CA ALA A 10 -3.16 -17.21 60.83
C ALA A 10 -4.68 -17.04 60.67
N ILE A 11 -5.06 -15.94 60.02
CA ILE A 11 -6.43 -15.63 59.62
C ILE A 11 -6.78 -16.55 58.44
N ALA A 12 -7.77 -17.43 58.61
CA ALA A 12 -8.34 -18.21 57.52
C ALA A 12 -9.26 -17.29 56.68
N VAL A 13 -8.73 -16.72 55.62
CA VAL A 13 -9.53 -16.00 54.63
C VAL A 13 -10.21 -17.03 53.73
N SER A 14 -11.53 -17.15 53.86
CA SER A 14 -12.37 -17.92 52.93
C SER A 14 -12.27 -17.32 51.52
N ALA A 15 -11.63 -18.05 50.62
CA ALA A 15 -11.73 -17.78 49.19
C ALA A 15 -13.00 -18.46 48.66
N VAL A 16 -14.05 -17.68 48.45
CA VAL A 16 -15.21 -18.08 47.67
C VAL A 16 -14.73 -18.28 46.23
N ALA A 17 -14.62 -19.54 45.80
CA ALA A 17 -14.36 -19.88 44.40
C ALA A 17 -15.62 -19.60 43.59
N ILE A 18 -15.67 -18.45 42.91
CA ILE A 18 -16.67 -18.21 41.87
C ILE A 18 -16.26 -19.05 40.66
N ALA A 19 -16.93 -20.19 40.49
CA ALA A 19 -16.85 -20.99 39.28
C ALA A 19 -17.57 -20.21 38.15
N ALA A 20 -16.81 -19.41 37.41
CA ALA A 20 -17.26 -18.89 36.12
C ALA A 20 -17.02 -19.98 35.07
N SER A 21 -18.11 -20.58 34.60
CA SER A 21 -18.14 -21.50 33.47
C SER A 21 -17.63 -20.78 32.21
N LEU A 22 -16.33 -20.89 31.95
CA LEU A 22 -15.75 -20.52 30.65
C LEU A 22 -16.14 -21.61 29.66
N SER A 23 -17.21 -21.35 28.92
CA SER A 23 -17.47 -22.00 27.64
C SER A 23 -16.29 -21.69 26.72
N ALA A 24 -15.29 -22.58 26.73
CA ALA A 24 -14.22 -22.58 25.75
C ALA A 24 -14.84 -22.98 24.40
N SER A 25 -15.43 -22.01 23.69
CA SER A 25 -15.56 -22.10 22.25
C SER A 25 -14.15 -22.14 21.69
N ALA A 26 -13.72 -23.34 21.27
CA ALA A 26 -12.53 -23.52 20.46
C ALA A 26 -12.71 -22.67 19.19
N GLN A 27 -12.19 -21.43 19.22
CA GLN A 27 -11.97 -20.69 18.00
C GLN A 27 -10.89 -21.47 17.25
N ALA A 28 -11.30 -22.07 16.13
CA ALA A 28 -10.37 -22.60 15.15
C ALA A 28 -9.27 -21.53 14.92
N PRO A 29 -7.99 -21.93 14.81
CA PRO A 29 -6.93 -20.97 14.57
C PRO A 29 -7.34 -20.11 13.38
N GLN A 30 -7.55 -18.82 13.62
CA GLN A 30 -7.78 -17.85 12.55
C GLN A 30 -6.60 -18.01 11.61
N SER A 31 -6.88 -18.55 10.42
CA SER A 31 -5.91 -18.65 9.34
C SER A 31 -5.21 -17.30 9.26
N ALA A 32 -3.88 -17.31 9.39
CA ALA A 32 -3.06 -16.11 9.25
C ALA A 32 -3.54 -15.35 8.00
N PRO A 33 -3.67 -14.01 8.05
CA PRO A 33 -4.07 -13.25 6.88
C PRO A 33 -3.20 -13.68 5.71
N SER A 34 -3.82 -14.24 4.67
CA SER A 34 -3.10 -14.66 3.47
C SER A 34 -2.37 -13.45 2.90
N ASP A 35 -1.08 -13.60 2.63
CA ASP A 35 -0.29 -12.53 2.01
C ASP A 35 -1.01 -11.99 0.78
N PRO A 36 -0.99 -10.66 0.55
CA PRO A 36 -1.73 -10.07 -0.54
C PRO A 36 -1.29 -10.68 -1.88
N LEU A 37 -2.23 -11.35 -2.57
CA LEU A 37 -2.00 -11.87 -3.91
C LEU A 37 -1.97 -10.72 -4.90
N PHE A 38 -0.90 -10.62 -5.68
CA PHE A 38 -0.74 -9.58 -6.70
C PHE A 38 -1.28 -10.08 -8.05
N PRO A 39 -2.44 -9.57 -8.53
CA PRO A 39 -3.06 -10.08 -9.75
C PRO A 39 -2.28 -9.75 -11.02
N TYR A 40 -1.51 -8.66 -11.02
CA TYR A 40 -0.69 -8.18 -12.14
C TYR A 40 0.70 -7.79 -11.68
N GLY A 41 1.72 -8.29 -12.38
CA GLY A 41 3.11 -7.94 -12.13
C GLY A 41 3.52 -6.60 -12.75
N GLY A 42 4.53 -5.93 -12.17
CA GLY A 42 5.04 -4.63 -12.60
C GLY A 42 4.18 -3.44 -12.13
N GLN A 43 3.22 -3.70 -11.24
CA GLN A 43 2.24 -2.71 -10.79
C GLN A 43 2.45 -2.34 -9.34
N SER A 44 2.01 -1.12 -9.00
CA SER A 44 1.93 -0.64 -7.62
C SER A 44 0.48 -0.55 -7.21
N TYR A 45 0.18 -1.21 -6.11
CA TYR A 45 -1.12 -1.25 -5.47
C TYR A 45 -1.06 -0.37 -4.25
N ARG A 46 -2.11 0.42 -4.02
CA ARG A 46 -2.24 1.04 -2.71
C ARG A 46 -2.50 -0.04 -1.67
N PHE A 47 -1.80 0.03 -0.57
CA PHE A 47 -1.98 -0.84 0.58
C PHE A 47 -2.76 -0.09 1.66
N ASP A 48 -3.91 -0.63 2.04
CA ASP A 48 -4.67 -0.12 3.17
C ASP A 48 -4.18 -0.80 4.45
N ALA A 49 -3.53 -0.05 5.33
CA ALA A 49 -2.97 -0.59 6.56
C ALA A 49 -4.04 -1.09 7.55
N SER A 50 -5.25 -0.54 7.52
CA SER A 50 -6.34 -0.91 8.44
C SER A 50 -6.93 -2.26 8.10
N THR A 51 -7.08 -2.55 6.81
CA THR A 51 -7.66 -3.80 6.29
C THR A 51 -6.60 -4.80 5.83
N ARG A 52 -5.33 -4.37 5.75
CA ARG A 52 -4.20 -5.10 5.15
C ARG A 52 -4.48 -5.57 3.72
N ALA A 53 -5.35 -4.87 3.00
CA ALA A 53 -5.77 -5.22 1.66
C ALA A 53 -5.07 -4.37 0.59
N LEU A 54 -4.81 -4.98 -0.57
CA LEU A 54 -4.49 -4.23 -1.77
C LEU A 54 -5.75 -3.61 -2.34
N GLN A 55 -5.70 -2.32 -2.63
CA GLN A 55 -6.81 -1.64 -3.27
C GLN A 55 -6.88 -1.99 -4.76
N PRO A 56 -8.10 -1.98 -5.33
CA PRO A 56 -8.29 -2.17 -6.76
C PRO A 56 -7.50 -1.15 -7.56
N LEU A 57 -6.96 -1.58 -8.69
CA LEU A 57 -6.32 -0.69 -9.64
C LEU A 57 -7.34 -0.20 -10.68
N GLU A 58 -7.14 1.03 -11.14
CA GLU A 58 -7.87 1.58 -12.27
C GLU A 58 -7.13 1.27 -13.57
N SER A 59 -7.81 1.24 -14.71
CA SER A 59 -7.17 0.93 -16.01
C SER A 59 -6.76 2.19 -16.74
N LYS A 60 -5.47 2.29 -17.12
CA LYS A 60 -5.05 3.31 -18.08
C LYS A 60 -5.49 2.92 -19.48
N LYS A 61 -5.97 3.91 -20.22
CA LYS A 61 -6.34 3.84 -21.64
C LYS A 61 -5.58 4.89 -22.42
N SER A 62 -5.56 4.75 -23.74
CA SER A 62 -4.95 5.72 -24.64
C SER A 62 -5.94 6.28 -25.64
N LYS A 63 -5.79 7.57 -25.96
CA LYS A 63 -6.53 8.27 -27.01
C LYS A 63 -5.51 8.89 -27.96
N LYS A 64 -5.61 8.57 -29.25
CA LYS A 64 -4.82 9.23 -30.29
C LYS A 64 -5.59 10.45 -30.78
N GLU A 65 -4.93 11.60 -30.84
CA GLU A 65 -5.45 12.82 -31.44
C GLU A 65 -4.63 13.19 -32.69
N HIS A 66 -5.26 13.89 -33.63
CA HIS A 66 -4.76 14.16 -34.99
C HIS A 66 -3.23 14.30 -35.10
N GLY A 67 -2.60 13.34 -35.79
CA GLY A 67 -1.20 13.46 -36.21
C GLY A 67 -0.14 13.09 -35.17
N SER A 68 -0.32 11.96 -34.46
CA SER A 68 0.67 11.23 -33.62
C SER A 68 0.70 11.50 -32.11
N LYS A 69 -0.11 12.42 -31.57
CA LYS A 69 -0.18 12.62 -30.12
C LYS A 69 -1.08 11.56 -29.48
N GLU A 70 -0.50 10.76 -28.58
CA GLU A 70 -1.23 9.79 -27.77
C GLU A 70 -1.29 10.31 -26.32
N TYR A 71 -2.50 10.38 -25.77
CA TYR A 71 -2.74 10.79 -24.39
C TYR A 71 -3.19 9.59 -23.57
N CYS A 72 -2.59 9.44 -22.39
CA CYS A 72 -3.02 8.44 -21.41
C CYS A 72 -4.13 9.02 -20.52
N TYR A 73 -5.18 8.23 -20.28
CA TYR A 73 -6.29 8.63 -19.42
C TYR A 73 -6.84 7.46 -18.61
N ILE A 74 -7.64 7.78 -17.60
CA ILE A 74 -8.46 6.83 -16.82
C ILE A 74 -9.92 7.22 -17.06
N GLU A 75 -10.82 6.25 -17.20
CA GLU A 75 -12.26 6.52 -17.28
C GLU A 75 -12.80 7.01 -15.93
N GLY A 76 -13.88 7.79 -15.97
CA GLY A 76 -14.47 8.40 -14.79
C GLY A 76 -13.91 9.79 -14.51
N ASP A 77 -14.76 10.65 -13.98
CA ASP A 77 -14.47 12.00 -13.53
C ASP A 77 -13.76 12.03 -12.16
N THR A 78 -13.94 11.01 -11.34
CA THR A 78 -13.30 10.91 -10.01
C THR A 78 -12.91 9.49 -9.65
N SER A 79 -11.85 9.34 -8.84
CA SER A 79 -11.50 8.05 -8.27
C SER A 79 -12.50 7.64 -7.18
N PRO A 80 -12.95 6.37 -7.15
CA PRO A 80 -13.78 5.85 -6.06
C PRO A 80 -13.00 5.78 -4.73
N VAL A 81 -11.69 5.92 -4.80
CA VAL A 81 -10.77 5.77 -3.69
C VAL A 81 -10.44 7.15 -3.10
N VAL A 82 -10.90 7.40 -1.87
CA VAL A 82 -10.75 8.69 -1.18
C VAL A 82 -9.73 8.57 -0.05
N LEU A 83 -8.90 9.59 0.12
CA LEU A 83 -7.93 9.72 1.21
C LEU A 83 -8.01 11.10 1.85
N ARG A 84 -7.48 11.17 3.06
CA ARG A 84 -7.23 12.42 3.76
C ARG A 84 -5.89 13.00 3.32
N SER A 85 -5.75 14.31 3.44
CA SER A 85 -4.51 15.01 3.09
C SER A 85 -3.34 14.69 4.01
N ASP A 86 -3.61 14.20 5.22
CA ASP A 86 -2.64 13.81 6.25
C ASP A 86 -2.32 12.30 6.26
N ASP A 87 -2.95 11.51 5.39
CA ASP A 87 -2.73 10.06 5.37
C ASP A 87 -1.32 9.70 4.90
N THR A 88 -0.67 8.79 5.63
CA THR A 88 0.55 8.13 5.13
C THR A 88 0.18 7.19 3.99
N LEU A 89 0.84 7.37 2.84
CA LEU A 89 0.60 6.52 1.69
C LEU A 89 1.50 5.29 1.74
N ALA A 90 0.88 4.10 1.70
CA ALA A 90 1.59 2.84 1.54
C ALA A 90 1.24 2.23 0.19
N PHE A 91 2.27 1.79 -0.54
CA PHE A 91 2.15 1.17 -1.84
C PHE A 91 2.92 -0.14 -1.85
N ALA A 92 2.25 -1.22 -2.21
CA ALA A 92 2.89 -2.50 -2.45
C ALA A 92 3.15 -2.63 -3.95
N SER A 93 4.40 -2.79 -4.35
CA SER A 93 4.75 -2.98 -5.75
C SER A 93 5.30 -4.38 -5.97
N LEU A 94 4.88 -4.99 -7.07
CA LEU A 94 5.47 -6.21 -7.55
C LEU A 94 6.58 -5.86 -8.54
N LEU A 95 7.82 -6.15 -8.14
CA LEU A 95 9.01 -5.93 -8.94
C LEU A 95 9.36 -7.19 -9.72
N HIS A 96 9.73 -7.00 -10.97
CA HIS A 96 10.25 -8.06 -11.82
C HIS A 96 11.76 -8.16 -11.67
N GLY A 97 12.26 -9.32 -11.23
CA GLY A 97 13.69 -9.59 -11.15
C GLY A 97 14.04 -10.49 -9.97
N SER A 98 15.22 -11.09 -10.02
CA SER A 98 15.73 -11.86 -8.89
C SER A 98 16.04 -10.95 -7.70
N THR A 99 16.21 -11.54 -6.50
CA THR A 99 16.65 -10.79 -5.30
C THR A 99 17.91 -9.97 -5.57
N LYS A 100 18.87 -10.51 -6.33
CA LYS A 100 20.08 -9.79 -6.73
C LYS A 100 19.81 -8.61 -7.67
N ASP A 101 18.84 -8.72 -8.56
CA ASP A 101 18.45 -7.61 -9.44
C ASP A 101 17.81 -6.49 -8.62
N ILE A 102 16.96 -6.85 -7.66
CA ILE A 102 16.25 -5.90 -6.82
C ILE A 102 17.19 -5.27 -5.79
N GLU A 103 18.09 -6.03 -5.17
CA GLU A 103 19.20 -5.50 -4.36
C GLU A 103 20.09 -4.55 -5.16
N ARG A 104 20.30 -4.79 -6.45
CA ARG A 104 21.02 -3.86 -7.32
C ARG A 104 20.20 -2.59 -7.59
N PHE A 105 18.89 -2.70 -7.78
CA PHE A 105 18.00 -1.55 -7.96
C PHE A 105 17.78 -0.75 -6.67
N THR A 106 17.83 -1.38 -5.49
CA THR A 106 17.64 -0.73 -4.18
C THR A 106 18.96 -0.31 -3.53
N GLY A 107 20.05 -1.03 -3.82
CA GLY A 107 21.38 -0.84 -3.23
C GLY A 107 22.31 0.10 -4.00
N ILE A 108 22.07 0.31 -5.31
CA ILE A 108 22.62 1.48 -6.00
C ILE A 108 21.73 2.67 -5.60
N ALA A 109 22.33 3.81 -5.21
CA ALA A 109 21.72 5.01 -4.65
C ALA A 109 20.67 5.76 -5.53
N THR A 110 19.93 5.04 -6.36
CA THR A 110 18.69 5.48 -6.98
C THR A 110 17.58 4.83 -6.17
N PRO A 111 16.96 5.53 -5.20
CA PRO A 111 15.78 5.01 -4.52
C PRO A 111 14.81 4.50 -5.57
N VAL A 112 14.31 3.26 -5.46
CA VAL A 112 13.27 2.71 -6.35
C VAL A 112 12.10 3.69 -6.52
N MET A 113 11.87 4.53 -5.50
CA MET A 113 10.98 5.68 -5.49
C MET A 113 11.23 6.73 -6.58
N LYS A 114 12.42 6.85 -7.16
CA LYS A 114 12.69 7.73 -8.31
C LYS A 114 12.01 7.22 -9.59
N LEU A 115 11.78 5.91 -9.69
CA LEU A 115 11.08 5.29 -10.81
C LEU A 115 9.56 5.50 -10.69
N PHE A 116 9.04 5.49 -9.47
CA PHE A 116 7.64 5.78 -9.23
C PHE A 116 7.37 7.30 -9.21
N LYS A 117 6.31 7.72 -9.89
CA LYS A 117 5.86 9.10 -9.96
C LYS A 117 4.44 9.16 -9.43
N LEU A 118 4.22 9.98 -8.40
CA LEU A 118 2.89 10.38 -7.98
C LEU A 118 2.52 11.61 -8.81
N GLU A 119 1.55 11.44 -9.69
CA GLU A 119 1.19 12.44 -10.68
C GLU A 119 -0.21 12.96 -10.42
N ARG A 120 -0.39 14.28 -10.52
CA ARG A 120 -1.71 14.90 -10.43
C ARG A 120 -2.49 14.66 -11.72
N LEU A 121 -3.76 14.34 -11.57
CA LEU A 121 -4.69 14.16 -12.67
C LEU A 121 -5.66 15.33 -12.77
N PHE A 122 -6.15 15.55 -13.98
CA PHE A 122 -7.20 16.51 -14.28
C PHE A 122 -8.42 15.78 -14.86
N ALA A 123 -9.58 15.97 -14.24
CA ALA A 123 -10.86 15.46 -14.74
C ALA A 123 -11.38 16.36 -15.88
N SER A 124 -11.61 15.78 -17.05
CA SER A 124 -12.19 16.47 -18.19
C SER A 124 -13.72 16.34 -18.22
N ASN A 125 -14.34 17.16 -19.06
CA ASN A 125 -15.76 17.08 -19.41
C ASN A 125 -16.16 15.80 -20.18
N GLU A 126 -15.20 15.00 -20.64
CA GLU A 126 -15.45 13.72 -21.34
C GLU A 126 -15.58 12.53 -20.38
N ASN A 127 -15.77 12.75 -19.07
CA ASN A 127 -15.77 11.71 -18.04
C ASN A 127 -14.44 10.92 -18.02
N ARG A 128 -13.32 11.64 -18.10
CA ARG A 128 -11.96 11.06 -18.16
C ARG A 128 -11.01 11.86 -17.30
N ARG A 129 -10.04 11.19 -16.68
CA ARG A 129 -8.94 11.81 -15.94
C ARG A 129 -7.64 11.67 -16.72
N TYR A 130 -7.02 12.80 -17.04
CA TYR A 130 -5.77 12.89 -17.79
C TYR A 130 -4.60 13.25 -16.88
N ALA A 131 -3.43 12.71 -17.22
CA ALA A 131 -2.18 13.06 -16.57
C ALA A 131 -1.80 14.51 -16.88
N THR A 132 -1.37 15.27 -15.87
CA THR A 132 -1.05 16.71 -16.03
C THR A 132 0.43 16.98 -16.25
N GLY A 133 1.31 15.99 -16.08
CA GLY A 133 2.76 16.18 -16.01
C GLY A 133 3.23 16.80 -14.69
N GLN A 134 2.33 17.14 -13.77
CA GLN A 134 2.66 17.68 -12.45
C GLN A 134 2.90 16.54 -11.47
N TYR A 135 4.15 16.38 -11.03
CA TYR A 135 4.54 15.34 -10.10
C TYR A 135 4.64 15.87 -8.67
N VAL A 136 4.12 15.10 -7.72
CA VAL A 136 4.29 15.33 -6.29
C VAL A 136 5.63 14.72 -5.86
N PRO A 137 6.55 15.52 -5.27
CA PRO A 137 7.77 14.97 -4.70
C PRO A 137 7.43 13.97 -3.59
N MET A 138 7.98 12.76 -3.71
CA MET A 138 7.81 11.70 -2.72
C MET A 138 9.13 11.43 -2.03
N ASN A 139 9.13 11.58 -0.70
CA ASN A 139 10.13 10.92 0.13
C ASN A 139 9.59 9.53 0.43
N GLY A 140 10.23 8.50 -0.09
CA GLY A 140 9.79 7.13 0.16
C GLY A 140 10.94 6.27 0.65
N LEU A 141 10.58 5.30 1.48
CA LEU A 141 11.46 4.28 1.99
C LEU A 141 10.86 2.93 1.62
N ALA A 142 11.69 2.01 1.14
CA ALA A 142 11.31 0.61 1.12
C ALA A 142 11.12 0.14 2.56
N TYR A 143 10.07 -0.66 2.79
CA TYR A 143 9.73 -1.16 4.11
C TYR A 143 9.57 -2.69 4.07
N GLY A 144 10.19 -3.36 5.04
CA GLY A 144 10.25 -4.82 5.11
C GLY A 144 11.19 -5.44 4.09
N ASP A 145 11.36 -6.74 4.17
CA ASP A 145 12.17 -7.51 3.23
C ASP A 145 11.38 -7.82 1.94
N PRO A 146 12.04 -7.93 0.77
CA PRO A 146 11.40 -8.41 -0.45
C PRO A 146 10.82 -9.82 -0.25
N ILE A 147 9.56 -10.02 -0.63
CA ILE A 147 8.87 -11.31 -0.50
C ILE A 147 8.94 -12.04 -1.85
N PRO A 148 9.55 -13.24 -1.93
CA PRO A 148 9.59 -14.02 -3.17
C PRO A 148 8.29 -14.77 -3.44
N ASN A 149 8.10 -15.22 -4.69
CA ASN A 149 6.99 -16.06 -5.13
C ASN A 149 5.59 -15.45 -4.92
N VAL A 150 5.48 -14.12 -4.80
CA VAL A 150 4.21 -13.41 -4.61
C VAL A 150 3.25 -13.56 -5.81
N ASN A 151 3.77 -13.96 -6.97
CA ASN A 151 2.99 -14.35 -8.14
C ASN A 151 3.28 -15.82 -8.47
N PRO A 152 2.35 -16.76 -8.21
CA PRO A 152 2.55 -18.18 -8.50
C PRO A 152 2.83 -18.48 -9.98
N LYS A 153 2.34 -17.63 -10.90
CA LYS A 153 2.59 -17.78 -12.35
C LYS A 153 3.96 -17.25 -12.75
N ARG A 154 4.62 -16.46 -11.91
CA ARG A 154 5.90 -15.81 -12.15
C ARG A 154 6.75 -15.85 -10.87
N PRO A 155 7.32 -17.00 -10.51
CA PRO A 155 7.97 -17.21 -9.21
C PRO A 155 9.19 -16.31 -8.95
N LYS A 156 9.79 -15.76 -10.03
CA LYS A 156 10.89 -14.79 -9.93
C LYS A 156 10.42 -13.38 -9.58
N ASP A 157 9.12 -13.12 -9.52
CA ASP A 157 8.60 -11.81 -9.13
C ASP A 157 8.69 -11.66 -7.59
N LEU A 158 9.17 -10.50 -7.14
CA LEU A 158 9.21 -10.16 -5.72
C LEU A 158 8.19 -9.06 -5.40
N GLY A 159 7.53 -9.19 -4.25
CA GLY A 159 6.71 -8.13 -3.67
C GLY A 159 7.54 -7.28 -2.73
N GLN A 160 7.40 -5.96 -2.79
CA GLN A 160 8.01 -5.04 -1.84
C GLN A 160 7.01 -3.97 -1.47
N LEU A 161 6.91 -3.66 -0.17
CA LEU A 161 6.15 -2.52 0.31
C LEU A 161 7.03 -1.27 0.32
N TYR A 162 6.45 -0.16 -0.14
CA TYR A 162 7.02 1.17 -0.10
C TYR A 162 6.08 2.06 0.68
N ILE A 163 6.64 2.79 1.64
CA ILE A 163 5.90 3.83 2.34
C ILE A 163 6.38 5.15 1.77
N SER A 164 5.46 5.92 1.20
CA SER A 164 5.74 7.27 0.75
C SER A 164 5.07 8.30 1.65
N ARG A 165 5.84 9.34 1.94
CA ARG A 165 5.37 10.55 2.60
C ARG A 165 5.52 11.68 1.60
N PRO A 166 4.50 11.89 0.75
CA PRO A 166 4.50 13.06 -0.11
C PRO A 166 4.58 14.33 0.76
N ALA A 167 5.12 15.42 0.20
CA ALA A 167 4.84 16.74 0.77
C ALA A 167 3.31 16.98 0.82
N ALA A 168 2.86 18.00 1.54
CA ALA A 168 1.44 18.32 1.68
C ALA A 168 0.68 18.15 0.35
N MET A 169 -0.29 17.24 0.33
CA MET A 169 -1.06 16.95 -0.87
C MET A 169 -2.30 17.83 -0.87
N PRO A 170 -2.41 18.79 -1.82
CA PRO A 170 -3.63 19.55 -1.94
C PRO A 170 -4.79 18.64 -2.38
N PRO A 171 -6.05 19.08 -2.20
CA PRO A 171 -7.19 18.36 -2.74
C PRO A 171 -7.08 18.15 -4.26
N GLY A 172 -7.49 16.97 -4.73
CA GLY A 172 -7.43 16.62 -6.15
C GLY A 172 -7.30 15.13 -6.44
N GLU A 173 -7.17 14.81 -7.72
CA GLU A 173 -6.99 13.45 -8.25
C GLU A 173 -5.51 13.16 -8.47
N TYR A 174 -5.10 11.92 -8.15
CA TYR A 174 -3.71 11.49 -8.21
C TYR A 174 -3.60 10.06 -8.71
N ALA A 175 -2.47 9.74 -9.34
CA ALA A 175 -2.10 8.38 -9.70
C ALA A 175 -0.62 8.10 -9.41
N LEU A 176 -0.33 6.93 -8.82
CA LEU A 176 1.03 6.42 -8.70
C LEU A 176 1.35 5.55 -9.92
N THR A 177 2.39 5.92 -10.64
CA THR A 177 2.77 5.28 -11.91
C THR A 177 4.27 4.98 -11.95
N LEU A 178 4.66 3.93 -12.66
CA LEU A 178 6.06 3.72 -13.01
C LEU A 178 6.40 4.62 -14.21
N GLY A 179 7.27 5.61 -14.02
CA GLY A 179 7.75 6.50 -15.07
C GLY A 179 6.86 7.70 -15.43
N GLY A 180 5.64 7.80 -14.88
CA GLY A 180 4.67 8.84 -15.25
C GLY A 180 3.62 8.35 -16.26
N MET A 181 2.41 8.92 -16.22
CA MET A 181 1.38 8.74 -17.25
C MET A 181 1.44 9.80 -18.35
N PHE A 182 2.01 10.97 -18.08
CA PHE A 182 2.16 12.01 -19.10
C PHE A 182 3.20 11.65 -20.17
N VAL A 183 4.13 10.73 -19.88
CA VAL A 183 5.13 10.29 -20.85
C VAL A 183 4.47 9.40 -21.91
N VAL A 184 4.43 9.92 -23.16
CA VAL A 184 3.82 9.27 -24.33
C VAL A 184 4.40 7.87 -24.55
N GLY A 185 3.52 6.89 -24.81
CA GLY A 185 3.90 5.51 -25.14
C GLY A 185 3.74 4.48 -24.01
N ASN A 186 3.35 4.89 -22.79
CA ASN A 186 3.09 3.99 -21.66
C ASN A 186 1.65 4.08 -21.11
N CYS A 187 0.67 4.17 -22.02
CA CYS A 187 -0.74 4.31 -21.66
C CYS A 187 -1.45 2.98 -21.35
N GLY A 188 -0.74 1.85 -21.43
CA GLY A 188 -1.28 0.53 -21.12
C GLY A 188 -1.11 0.14 -19.65
N GLY A 189 -2.03 -0.68 -19.17
CA GLY A 189 -1.94 -1.36 -17.89
C GLY A 189 -2.63 -0.64 -16.73
N PRO A 190 -2.85 -1.36 -15.61
CA PRO A 190 -3.51 -0.80 -14.46
C PRO A 190 -2.64 0.23 -13.71
N VAL A 191 -3.26 1.05 -12.87
CA VAL A 191 -2.64 2.13 -12.09
C VAL A 191 -3.35 2.32 -10.76
N SER A 192 -2.61 2.65 -9.71
CA SER A 192 -3.20 3.04 -8.44
C SER A 192 -3.58 4.52 -8.48
N ALA A 193 -4.87 4.81 -8.67
CA ALA A 193 -5.41 6.16 -8.62
C ALA A 193 -6.30 6.37 -7.39
N PHE A 194 -6.35 7.62 -6.91
CA PHE A 194 -7.08 8.03 -5.72
C PHE A 194 -7.30 9.54 -5.72
N ARG A 195 -8.19 10.01 -4.83
CA ARG A 195 -8.41 11.44 -4.62
C ARG A 195 -8.18 11.85 -3.17
N ILE A 196 -7.65 13.05 -2.99
CA ILE A 196 -7.61 13.75 -1.71
C ILE A 196 -8.86 14.62 -1.62
N ALA A 197 -9.69 14.40 -0.61
CA ALA A 197 -10.88 15.20 -0.37
C ALA A 197 -10.52 16.63 0.08
N GLN A 198 -11.44 17.57 -0.15
CA GLN A 198 -11.37 18.93 0.41
C GLN A 198 -11.62 18.92 1.92
#